data_AF-A0A9E3X8P0-F1
#
_entry.id   AF-A0A9E3X8P0-F1
#
_cell.length_a   1.000
_cell.length_b   1.000
_cell.length_c   1.000
_cell.angle_alpha   90.00
_cell.angle_beta   90.00
_cell.angle_gamma   90.00
#
_symmetry.space_group_name_H-M   'P 1'
#
loop_
_entity.id
_entity.type
_entity.pdbx_description
1 polymer ?
#
loop_
_entity_poly.entity_id
_entity_poly.type
_entity_poly.pdbx_seq_one_letter_code
_entity_poly.pdbx_strand_id
1 'polypeptide(L)'
;TDPKWAPMLPPGVLAWNDTSNNEAYLGGVIALTNNAGTVYAKAVVDGNPVAEKTNYLKDPGGPVNQEFSAIGSKNWYLLKGAKNDANARQMIIDFTADLKRQDEMLASSPAYAIPAYTNLWDMSEFIKTNEIASQMKPAALDESGIDATNWPGPPSAAMAGILESGIWNDMVNAFLTGTSVEDAVATAHDRMVLVFKEYGLPGEE
;
A
#
# COMPACT_ATOMS: atom_id res chain seq x y z
N THR A 1 -8.51 24.80 4.11
CA THR A 1 -9.54 23.73 4.16
C THR A 1 -10.90 24.38 4.30
N ASP A 2 -11.97 23.76 3.77
CA ASP A 2 -13.35 24.22 3.97
C ASP A 2 -13.68 24.16 5.48
N PRO A 3 -14.08 25.27 6.13
CA PRO A 3 -14.41 25.31 7.55
C PRO A 3 -15.46 24.28 7.98
N LYS A 4 -16.34 23.87 7.05
CA LYS A 4 -17.37 22.85 7.29
C LYS A 4 -16.77 21.52 7.72
N TRP A 5 -15.62 21.15 7.14
CA TRP A 5 -15.00 19.84 7.35
C TRP A 5 -13.83 19.88 8.33
N ALA A 6 -13.42 21.06 8.80
CA ALA A 6 -12.33 21.20 9.77
C ALA A 6 -12.51 20.32 11.04
N PRO A 7 -13.73 20.16 11.61
CA PRO A 7 -13.93 19.27 12.77
C PRO A 7 -13.78 17.78 12.49
N MET A 8 -13.74 17.35 11.22
CA MET A 8 -13.54 15.94 10.85
C MET A 8 -12.07 15.54 10.79
N LEU A 9 -11.14 16.52 10.79
CA LEU A 9 -9.72 16.25 10.78
C LEU A 9 -9.25 15.88 12.19
N PRO A 10 -8.50 14.78 12.38
CA PRO A 10 -8.00 14.43 13.68
C PRO A 10 -7.00 15.47 14.17
N PRO A 11 -6.89 15.67 15.51
CA PRO A 11 -5.95 16.64 16.07
C PRO A 11 -4.52 16.39 15.59
N GLY A 12 -3.84 17.46 15.16
CA GLY A 12 -2.42 17.39 14.78
C GLY A 12 -2.15 16.65 13.46
N VAL A 13 -3.17 16.34 12.64
CA VAL A 13 -2.99 15.61 11.36
C VAL A 13 -1.91 16.20 10.44
N LEU A 14 -1.69 17.51 10.50
CA LEU A 14 -0.66 18.20 9.71
C LEU A 14 0.78 17.90 10.15
N ALA A 15 0.96 17.32 11.34
CA ALA A 15 2.26 16.93 11.89
C ALA A 15 2.44 15.40 11.93
N TRP A 16 1.52 14.65 11.32
CA TRP A 16 1.60 13.20 11.25
C TRP A 16 2.79 12.72 10.41
N ASN A 17 3.35 11.60 10.82
CA ASN A 17 4.35 10.84 10.10
C ASN A 17 3.77 9.49 9.66
N ASP A 18 4.63 8.63 9.09
CA ASP A 18 4.26 7.32 8.55
C ASP A 18 3.54 6.39 9.55
N THR A 19 3.82 6.49 10.86
CA THR A 19 3.18 5.61 11.87
C THR A 19 1.93 6.23 12.51
N SER A 20 1.74 7.54 12.36
CA SER A 20 0.73 8.30 13.10
C SER A 20 -0.70 7.85 12.80
N ASN A 21 -0.99 7.46 11.57
CA ASN A 21 -2.30 6.94 11.17
C ASN A 21 -2.62 5.60 11.86
N ASN A 22 -1.62 4.72 11.99
CA ASN A 22 -1.77 3.43 12.68
C ASN A 22 -2.03 3.65 14.17
N GLU A 23 -1.24 4.52 14.82
CA GLU A 23 -1.40 4.87 16.23
C GLU A 23 -2.77 5.50 16.50
N ALA A 24 -3.21 6.42 15.65
CA ALA A 24 -4.52 7.05 15.74
C ALA A 24 -5.67 6.05 15.59
N TYR A 25 -5.56 5.10 14.65
CA TYR A 25 -6.59 4.06 14.46
C TYR A 25 -6.65 3.11 15.66
N LEU A 26 -5.49 2.59 16.09
CA LEU A 26 -5.39 1.69 17.24
C LEU A 26 -5.81 2.35 18.56
N GLY A 27 -5.64 3.67 18.67
CA GLY A 27 -6.12 4.50 19.77
C GLY A 27 -7.60 4.92 19.67
N GLY A 28 -8.30 4.53 18.61
CA GLY A 28 -9.72 4.85 18.41
C GLY A 28 -10.01 6.32 18.09
N VAL A 29 -9.02 7.07 17.59
CA VAL A 29 -9.12 8.49 17.23
C VAL A 29 -9.73 8.68 15.84
N ILE A 30 -9.47 7.76 14.91
CA ILE A 30 -9.99 7.79 13.54
C ILE A 30 -10.78 6.52 13.21
N ALA A 31 -11.75 6.65 12.30
CA ALA A 31 -12.59 5.55 11.85
C ALA A 31 -12.12 4.91 10.52
N LEU A 32 -11.29 5.62 9.75
CA LEU A 32 -10.79 5.19 8.44
C LEU A 32 -9.31 5.50 8.35
N THR A 33 -8.54 4.55 7.83
CA THR A 33 -7.12 4.71 7.55
C THR A 33 -6.75 3.85 6.34
N ASN A 34 -5.84 4.34 5.51
CA ASN A 34 -5.10 3.48 4.58
C ASN A 34 -4.05 2.73 5.40
N ASN A 35 -3.73 1.47 5.04
CA ASN A 35 -2.91 0.50 5.80
C ASN A 35 -3.70 -0.52 6.67
N ALA A 36 -4.91 -0.91 6.23
CA ALA A 36 -5.82 -1.80 6.94
C ALA A 36 -5.17 -3.11 7.45
N GLY A 37 -4.34 -3.76 6.63
CA GLY A 37 -3.68 -5.02 7.01
C GLY A 37 -2.78 -4.86 8.24
N THR A 38 -1.98 -3.80 8.31
CA THR A 38 -1.03 -3.58 9.41
C THR A 38 -1.76 -3.29 10.72
N VAL A 39 -2.75 -2.39 10.69
CA VAL A 39 -3.51 -2.02 11.89
C VAL A 39 -4.33 -3.20 12.42
N TYR A 40 -4.95 -3.98 11.53
CA TYR A 40 -5.70 -5.16 11.93
C TYR A 40 -4.80 -6.23 12.52
N ALA A 41 -3.69 -6.55 11.84
CA ALA A 41 -2.75 -7.56 12.35
C ALA A 41 -2.21 -7.20 13.72
N LYS A 42 -1.83 -5.93 13.94
CA LYS A 42 -1.39 -5.45 15.24
C LYS A 42 -2.49 -5.54 16.29
N ALA A 43 -3.71 -5.15 15.94
CA ALA A 43 -4.85 -5.21 16.86
C ALA A 43 -5.16 -6.64 17.30
N VAL A 44 -5.12 -7.62 16.39
CA VAL A 44 -5.32 -9.04 16.71
C VAL A 44 -4.21 -9.56 17.63
N VAL A 45 -2.96 -9.31 17.29
CA VAL A 45 -1.80 -9.79 18.07
C VAL A 45 -1.79 -9.23 19.49
N ASP A 46 -2.15 -7.95 19.66
CA ASP A 46 -2.19 -7.30 20.96
C ASP A 46 -3.48 -7.55 21.76
N GLY A 47 -4.50 -8.17 21.16
CA GLY A 47 -5.83 -8.27 21.75
C GLY A 47 -6.53 -6.92 21.92
N ASN A 48 -6.26 -5.95 21.03
CA ASN A 48 -6.91 -4.64 21.03
C ASN A 48 -8.37 -4.79 20.55
N PRO A 49 -9.37 -4.26 21.30
CA PRO A 49 -10.79 -4.38 20.94
C PRO A 49 -11.18 -3.71 19.62
N VAL A 50 -10.32 -2.86 19.03
CA VAL A 50 -10.57 -2.32 17.69
C VAL A 50 -10.57 -3.42 16.62
N ALA A 51 -9.89 -4.56 16.85
CA ALA A 51 -9.85 -5.68 15.91
C ALA A 51 -11.27 -6.16 15.54
N GLU A 52 -12.16 -6.29 16.52
CA GLU A 52 -13.56 -6.74 16.32
C GLU A 52 -14.41 -5.75 15.52
N LYS A 53 -13.95 -4.50 15.43
CA LYS A 53 -14.65 -3.39 14.75
C LYS A 53 -13.95 -2.98 13.44
N THR A 54 -12.85 -3.62 13.11
CA THR A 54 -12.08 -3.32 11.91
C THR A 54 -12.66 -4.11 10.74
N ASN A 55 -12.76 -3.47 9.58
CA ASN A 55 -13.16 -4.14 8.36
C ASN A 55 -12.37 -3.62 7.15
N TYR A 56 -12.38 -4.38 6.06
CA TYR A 56 -11.77 -3.95 4.80
C TYR A 56 -12.75 -3.11 3.97
N LEU A 57 -12.25 -2.00 3.42
CA LEU A 57 -12.95 -1.19 2.43
C LEU A 57 -12.06 -1.15 1.19
N LYS A 58 -12.59 -1.62 0.05
CA LYS A 58 -11.90 -1.44 -1.25
C LYS A 58 -11.79 0.05 -1.54
N ASP A 59 -10.62 0.47 -2.04
CA ASP A 59 -10.38 1.85 -2.44
C ASP A 59 -11.47 2.34 -3.40
N PRO A 60 -12.10 3.49 -3.12
CA PRO A 60 -13.09 4.04 -4.03
C PRO A 60 -12.42 4.60 -5.28
N GLY A 61 -12.99 4.23 -6.43
CA GLY A 61 -12.70 4.85 -7.71
C GLY A 61 -12.95 6.37 -7.74
N GLY A 62 -12.15 7.08 -8.54
CA GLY A 62 -12.42 8.46 -8.92
C GLY A 62 -13.38 8.56 -10.13
N PRO A 63 -13.71 9.78 -10.58
CA PRO A 63 -14.59 9.97 -11.74
C PRO A 63 -13.97 9.56 -13.09
N VAL A 64 -12.64 9.41 -13.16
CA VAL A 64 -11.90 9.06 -14.37
C VAL A 64 -11.43 7.61 -14.34
N ASN A 65 -10.75 7.21 -13.26
CA ASN A 65 -10.28 5.84 -13.03
C ASN A 65 -11.08 5.23 -11.88
N GLN A 66 -11.79 4.13 -12.13
CA GLN A 66 -12.60 3.48 -11.10
C GLN A 66 -11.89 2.28 -10.45
N GLU A 67 -10.89 1.75 -11.13
CA GLU A 67 -10.27 0.46 -10.89
C GLU A 67 -8.99 0.59 -10.04
N PHE A 68 -9.00 1.47 -9.03
CA PHE A 68 -7.83 1.60 -8.16
C PHE A 68 -7.66 0.36 -7.28
N SER A 69 -6.41 -0.09 -7.17
CA SER A 69 -6.02 -1.13 -6.22
C SER A 69 -4.73 -0.73 -5.52
N ALA A 70 -4.77 -0.57 -4.20
CA ALA A 70 -3.58 -0.41 -3.38
C ALA A 70 -2.99 -1.76 -2.89
N ILE A 71 -3.44 -2.90 -3.43
CA ILE A 71 -2.90 -4.21 -3.05
C ILE A 71 -1.58 -4.44 -3.79
N GLY A 72 -0.49 -4.19 -3.08
CA GLY A 72 0.87 -4.48 -3.56
C GLY A 72 1.29 -5.95 -3.36
N SER A 73 2.41 -6.30 -3.97
CA SER A 73 3.09 -7.58 -3.73
C SER A 73 4.48 -7.37 -3.13
N LYS A 74 4.97 -8.38 -2.40
CA LYS A 74 6.38 -8.49 -2.01
C LYS A 74 6.97 -9.68 -2.74
N ASN A 75 8.13 -9.48 -3.34
CA ASN A 75 8.78 -10.46 -4.19
C ASN A 75 10.08 -10.95 -3.55
N TRP A 76 10.36 -12.24 -3.74
CA TRP A 76 11.65 -12.81 -3.41
C TRP A 76 12.61 -12.63 -4.59
N TYR A 77 13.78 -12.07 -4.32
CA TYR A 77 14.81 -11.85 -5.34
C TYR A 77 16.08 -12.61 -5.00
N LEU A 78 16.72 -13.16 -6.02
CA LEU A 78 18.06 -13.74 -5.92
C LEU A 78 19.06 -12.84 -6.65
N LEU A 79 20.06 -12.34 -5.93
CA LEU A 79 21.11 -11.53 -6.53
C LEU A 79 21.96 -12.35 -7.51
N LYS A 80 22.22 -11.79 -8.69
CA LYS A 80 23.09 -12.41 -9.68
C LYS A 80 24.49 -12.61 -9.10
N GLY A 81 25.01 -13.83 -9.21
CA GLY A 81 26.34 -14.18 -8.67
C GLY A 81 26.36 -14.49 -7.18
N ALA A 82 25.21 -14.70 -6.54
CA ALA A 82 25.15 -15.18 -5.16
C ALA A 82 25.98 -16.46 -4.99
N LYS A 83 26.88 -16.48 -4.00
CA LYS A 83 27.82 -17.59 -3.77
C LYS A 83 27.14 -18.90 -3.36
N ASN A 84 25.88 -18.83 -2.92
CA ASN A 84 25.11 -19.99 -2.43
C ASN A 84 23.72 -20.01 -3.08
N ASP A 85 23.69 -19.86 -4.41
CA ASP A 85 22.47 -19.69 -5.19
C ASP A 85 21.54 -20.90 -5.12
N ALA A 86 22.08 -22.12 -5.11
CA ALA A 86 21.30 -23.36 -5.00
C ALA A 86 20.48 -23.39 -3.69
N ASN A 87 21.11 -23.14 -2.54
CA ASN A 87 20.41 -23.13 -1.26
C ASN A 87 19.43 -21.95 -1.14
N ALA A 88 19.78 -20.79 -1.70
CA ALA A 88 18.87 -19.65 -1.72
C ALA A 88 17.61 -19.93 -2.55
N ARG A 89 17.75 -20.61 -3.71
CA ARG A 89 16.60 -21.06 -4.51
C ARG A 89 15.75 -22.07 -3.75
N GLN A 90 16.37 -23.04 -3.08
CA GLN A 90 15.64 -24.02 -2.29
C GLN A 90 14.86 -23.35 -1.16
N MET A 91 15.46 -22.39 -0.45
CA MET A 91 14.78 -21.62 0.58
C MET A 91 13.54 -20.88 0.03
N ILE A 92 13.67 -20.20 -1.11
CA ILE A 92 12.53 -19.54 -1.76
C ILE A 92 11.42 -20.57 -2.03
N ILE A 93 11.75 -21.70 -2.67
CA ILE A 93 10.79 -22.77 -2.95
C ILE A 93 10.13 -23.30 -1.67
N ASP A 94 10.90 -23.52 -0.60
CA ASP A 94 10.39 -24.05 0.66
C ASP A 94 9.34 -23.12 1.28
N PHE A 95 9.52 -21.79 1.19
CA PHE A 95 8.55 -20.80 1.67
C PHE A 95 7.39 -20.57 0.69
N THR A 96 7.61 -20.70 -0.61
CA THR A 96 6.61 -20.32 -1.61
C THR A 96 5.76 -21.49 -2.13
N ALA A 97 6.24 -22.73 -2.06
CA ALA A 97 5.59 -23.90 -2.66
C ALA A 97 5.06 -24.92 -1.62
N ASP A 98 5.46 -24.82 -0.36
CA ASP A 98 4.95 -25.68 0.71
C ASP A 98 3.68 -25.08 1.32
N LEU A 99 2.54 -25.77 1.15
CA LEU A 99 1.24 -25.28 1.59
C LEU A 99 1.19 -25.03 3.10
N LYS A 100 1.83 -25.88 3.91
CA LYS A 100 1.82 -25.72 5.36
C LYS A 100 2.61 -24.48 5.77
N ARG A 101 3.79 -24.25 5.18
CA ARG A 101 4.58 -23.05 5.48
C ARG A 101 3.90 -21.78 5.00
N GLN A 102 3.21 -21.83 3.86
CA GLN A 102 2.39 -20.72 3.38
C GLN A 102 1.28 -20.37 4.40
N ASP A 103 0.56 -21.36 4.92
CA ASP A 103 -0.45 -21.13 5.96
C ASP A 103 0.16 -20.57 7.26
N GLU A 104 1.31 -21.08 7.70
CA GLU A 104 2.03 -20.54 8.86
C GLU A 104 2.43 -19.08 8.64
N MET A 105 2.89 -18.72 7.44
CA MET A 105 3.24 -17.34 7.09
C MET A 105 2.01 -16.42 7.11
N LEU A 106 0.91 -16.85 6.49
CA LEU A 106 -0.34 -16.07 6.48
C LEU A 106 -0.90 -15.90 7.90
N ALA A 107 -0.84 -16.95 8.72
CA ALA A 107 -1.25 -16.92 10.13
C ALA A 107 -0.42 -15.96 10.99
N SER A 108 0.87 -15.81 10.68
CA SER A 108 1.76 -14.87 11.38
C SER A 108 1.46 -13.40 11.07
N SER A 109 0.69 -13.12 10.02
CA SER A 109 0.41 -11.78 9.50
C SER A 109 -1.07 -11.65 9.07
N PRO A 110 -2.03 -11.83 9.99
CA PRO A 110 -3.45 -11.95 9.67
C PRO A 110 -3.97 -10.74 8.91
N ALA A 111 -4.47 -10.95 7.69
CA ALA A 111 -4.94 -9.92 6.74
C ALA A 111 -3.92 -8.83 6.35
N TYR A 112 -2.70 -8.87 6.88
CA TYR A 112 -1.57 -8.09 6.38
C TYR A 112 -0.91 -8.78 5.19
N ALA A 113 -0.70 -10.10 5.31
CA ALA A 113 -0.33 -10.95 4.21
C ALA A 113 -1.58 -11.65 3.68
N ILE A 114 -1.72 -11.66 2.35
CA ILE A 114 -2.78 -12.38 1.64
C ILE A 114 -2.16 -13.29 0.57
N PRO A 115 -2.88 -14.32 0.08
CA PRO A 115 -2.34 -15.26 -0.89
C PRO A 115 -1.86 -14.60 -2.18
N ALA A 116 -0.62 -14.92 -2.57
CA ALA A 116 -0.02 -14.45 -3.83
C ALA A 116 -0.38 -15.33 -5.05
N TYR A 117 -0.94 -16.52 -4.82
CA TYR A 117 -1.34 -17.45 -5.88
C TYR A 117 -2.85 -17.65 -5.88
N THR A 118 -3.48 -17.64 -7.06
CA THR A 118 -4.95 -17.73 -7.20
C THR A 118 -5.53 -18.98 -6.52
N ASN A 119 -4.87 -20.13 -6.66
CA ASN A 119 -5.29 -21.39 -6.03
C ASN A 119 -5.07 -21.42 -4.51
N LEU A 120 -4.11 -20.65 -3.98
CA LEU A 120 -3.81 -20.63 -2.55
C LEU A 120 -4.95 -20.04 -1.72
N TRP A 121 -5.77 -19.16 -2.30
CA TRP A 121 -7.01 -18.67 -1.67
C TRP A 121 -7.97 -19.79 -1.27
N ASP A 122 -8.00 -20.88 -2.03
CA ASP A 122 -8.90 -22.02 -1.78
C ASP A 122 -8.18 -23.17 -1.03
N MET A 123 -6.86 -23.28 -1.21
CA MET A 123 -6.04 -24.31 -0.56
C MET A 123 -5.68 -23.98 0.89
N SER A 124 -5.55 -22.69 1.23
CA SER A 124 -5.17 -22.26 2.57
C SER A 124 -6.28 -22.54 3.58
N GLU A 125 -5.96 -23.23 4.68
CA GLU A 125 -6.90 -23.43 5.79
C GLU A 125 -6.99 -22.18 6.65
N PHE A 126 -5.89 -21.44 6.82
CA PHE A 126 -5.90 -20.19 7.58
C PHE A 126 -6.80 -19.13 6.94
N ILE A 127 -6.70 -18.90 5.63
CA ILE A 127 -7.47 -17.85 4.94
C ILE A 127 -8.97 -18.06 5.07
N LYS A 128 -9.44 -19.31 5.04
CA LYS A 128 -10.86 -19.66 5.26
C LYS A 128 -11.37 -19.24 6.64
N THR A 129 -10.48 -19.05 7.62
CA THR A 129 -10.83 -18.60 8.97
C THR A 129 -10.68 -17.10 9.17
N ASN A 130 -10.02 -16.39 8.24
CA ASN A 130 -9.79 -14.96 8.33
C ASN A 130 -10.73 -14.20 7.40
N GLU A 131 -11.83 -13.71 7.97
CA GLU A 131 -12.88 -13.00 7.22
C GLU A 131 -12.36 -11.75 6.52
N ILE A 132 -11.53 -10.95 7.19
CA ILE A 132 -10.98 -9.71 6.61
C ILE A 132 -10.07 -10.03 5.42
N ALA A 133 -9.17 -11.01 5.56
CA ALA A 133 -8.32 -11.43 4.44
C ALA A 133 -9.17 -11.90 3.25
N SER A 134 -10.23 -12.67 3.52
CA SER A 134 -11.15 -13.17 2.49
C SER A 134 -11.88 -12.05 1.74
N GLN A 135 -12.25 -10.96 2.42
CA GLN A 135 -12.87 -9.79 1.79
C GLN A 135 -11.93 -9.06 0.82
N MET A 136 -10.62 -9.24 0.94
CA MET A 136 -9.63 -8.65 0.02
C MET A 136 -9.51 -9.42 -1.29
N LYS A 137 -10.00 -10.68 -1.36
CA LYS A 137 -9.88 -11.55 -2.55
C LYS A 137 -10.36 -10.90 -3.85
N PRO A 138 -11.54 -10.24 -3.91
CA PRO A 138 -12.01 -9.63 -5.15
C PRO A 138 -11.10 -8.51 -5.66
N ALA A 139 -10.52 -7.71 -4.76
CA ALA A 139 -9.58 -6.66 -5.13
C ALA A 139 -8.19 -7.22 -5.50
N ALA A 140 -7.74 -8.27 -4.80
CA ALA A 140 -6.44 -8.90 -5.04
C ALA A 140 -6.38 -9.67 -6.37
N LEU A 141 -7.53 -10.14 -6.86
CA LEU A 141 -7.67 -10.86 -8.13
C LEU A 141 -8.26 -9.99 -9.25
N ASP A 142 -8.36 -8.67 -9.03
CA ASP A 142 -8.90 -7.73 -10.00
C ASP A 142 -7.86 -7.43 -11.09
N GLU A 143 -7.98 -8.07 -12.25
CA GLU A 143 -7.07 -7.84 -13.40
C GLU A 143 -7.17 -6.42 -13.98
N SER A 144 -8.25 -5.69 -13.69
CA SER A 144 -8.40 -4.29 -14.08
C SER A 144 -7.72 -3.32 -13.11
N GLY A 145 -7.19 -3.83 -11.99
CA GLY A 145 -6.56 -3.05 -10.94
C GLY A 145 -5.40 -2.20 -11.45
N ILE A 146 -5.48 -0.91 -11.19
CA ILE A 146 -4.46 0.08 -11.52
C ILE A 146 -3.54 0.28 -10.31
N ASP A 147 -2.25 0.01 -10.49
CA ASP A 147 -1.21 0.48 -9.57
C ASP A 147 -0.99 1.98 -9.77
N ALA A 148 -1.57 2.77 -8.87
CA ALA A 148 -1.47 4.23 -8.89
C ALA A 148 -0.03 4.74 -8.79
N THR A 149 0.92 3.91 -8.34
CA THR A 149 2.33 4.26 -8.21
C THR A 149 2.99 4.51 -9.56
N ASN A 150 2.63 3.72 -10.57
CA ASN A 150 3.30 3.71 -11.87
C ASN A 150 2.40 4.13 -13.03
N TRP A 151 1.07 4.01 -12.87
CA TRP A 151 0.12 4.33 -13.92
C TRP A 151 0.26 5.77 -14.46
N PRO A 152 0.11 6.00 -15.78
CA PRO A 152 -0.18 5.01 -16.83
C PRO A 152 1.07 4.33 -17.39
N GLY A 153 2.27 4.69 -16.90
CA GLY A 153 3.54 4.17 -17.39
C GLY A 153 3.96 2.84 -16.75
N PRO A 154 5.03 2.22 -17.27
CA PRO A 154 5.65 1.08 -16.62
C PRO A 154 6.50 1.53 -15.41
N PRO A 155 6.78 0.63 -14.44
CA PRO A 155 7.80 0.87 -13.43
C PRO A 155 9.15 1.24 -14.06
N SER A 156 9.78 2.29 -13.53
CA SER A 156 11.08 2.79 -14.01
C SER A 156 11.92 3.35 -12.86
N ALA A 157 13.23 3.47 -13.08
CA ALA A 157 14.12 4.10 -12.11
C ALA A 157 13.75 5.57 -11.84
N ALA A 158 13.25 6.28 -12.86
CA ALA A 158 12.75 7.64 -12.73
C ALA A 158 11.50 7.70 -11.83
N MET A 159 10.52 6.81 -12.04
CA MET A 159 9.35 6.71 -11.17
C MET A 159 9.74 6.37 -9.73
N ALA A 160 10.65 5.43 -9.54
CA ALA A 160 11.19 5.14 -8.20
C ALA A 160 11.85 6.38 -7.57
N GLY A 161 12.61 7.16 -8.36
CA GLY A 161 13.17 8.43 -7.93
C GLY A 161 12.11 9.44 -7.47
N ILE A 162 10.98 9.53 -8.18
CA ILE A 162 9.86 10.40 -7.78
C ILE A 162 9.27 9.95 -6.44
N LEU A 163 9.04 8.66 -6.24
CA LEU A 163 8.45 8.14 -5.00
C LEU A 163 9.30 8.48 -3.77
N GLU A 164 10.62 8.40 -3.91
CA GLU A 164 11.57 8.67 -2.83
C GLU A 164 11.88 10.17 -2.65
N SER A 165 11.42 11.04 -3.56
CA SER A 165 11.76 12.47 -3.58
C SER A 165 10.94 13.35 -2.63
N GLY A 166 9.80 12.83 -2.12
CA GLY A 166 8.87 13.60 -1.29
C GLY A 166 8.03 14.64 -2.05
N ILE A 167 8.10 14.70 -3.39
CA ILE A 167 7.35 15.67 -4.22
C ILE A 167 5.85 15.68 -3.87
N TRP A 168 5.24 14.51 -3.67
CA TRP A 168 3.82 14.39 -3.31
C TRP A 168 3.49 15.05 -1.96
N ASN A 169 4.36 14.88 -0.96
CA ASN A 169 4.19 15.47 0.36
C ASN A 169 4.31 16.99 0.29
N ASP A 170 5.29 17.49 -0.49
CA ASP A 170 5.49 18.92 -0.70
C ASP A 170 4.28 19.55 -1.41
N MET A 171 3.74 18.87 -2.43
CA MET A 171 2.52 19.28 -3.13
C MET A 171 1.34 19.41 -2.16
N VAL A 172 1.13 18.39 -1.32
CA VAL A 172 0.04 18.40 -0.33
C VAL A 172 0.23 19.51 0.69
N ASN A 173 1.44 19.68 1.21
CA ASN A 173 1.75 20.75 2.14
C ASN A 173 1.56 22.14 1.51
N ALA A 174 1.93 22.33 0.24
CA ALA A 174 1.80 23.60 -0.46
C ALA A 174 0.34 24.08 -0.53
N PHE A 175 -0.61 23.21 -0.91
CA PHE A 175 -2.01 23.63 -0.95
C PHE A 175 -2.65 23.75 0.44
N LEU A 176 -2.20 22.95 1.41
CA LEU A 176 -2.65 23.08 2.80
C LEU A 176 -2.22 24.42 3.42
N THR A 177 -1.12 24.98 2.95
CA THR A 177 -0.54 26.26 3.42
C THR A 177 -0.91 27.47 2.55
N GLY A 178 -1.81 27.31 1.57
CA GLY A 178 -2.45 28.40 0.85
C GLY A 178 -2.08 28.55 -0.63
N THR A 179 -1.26 27.66 -1.18
CA THR A 179 -1.06 27.57 -2.64
C THR A 179 -2.36 27.06 -3.29
N SER A 180 -2.69 27.55 -4.49
CA SER A 180 -3.83 26.99 -5.23
C SER A 180 -3.56 25.51 -5.56
N VAL A 181 -4.61 24.70 -5.65
CA VAL A 181 -4.45 23.27 -6.02
C VAL A 181 -3.79 23.15 -7.40
N GLU A 182 -4.18 24.01 -8.34
CA GLU A 182 -3.63 24.05 -9.70
C GLU A 182 -2.12 24.34 -9.69
N ASP A 183 -1.68 25.38 -8.98
CA ASP A 183 -0.26 25.76 -8.91
C ASP A 183 0.58 24.71 -8.16
N ALA A 184 0.03 24.11 -7.09
CA ALA A 184 0.71 23.06 -6.34
C ALA A 184 0.95 21.82 -7.21
N VAL A 185 -0.06 21.40 -8.00
CA VAL A 185 0.04 20.28 -8.93
C VAL A 185 1.01 20.60 -10.06
N ALA A 186 0.95 21.81 -10.65
CA ALA A 186 1.89 22.23 -11.69
C ALA A 186 3.34 22.20 -11.19
N THR A 187 3.60 22.70 -9.99
CA THR A 187 4.93 22.66 -9.37
C THR A 187 5.42 21.23 -9.14
N ALA A 188 4.54 20.35 -8.67
CA ALA A 188 4.86 18.94 -8.47
C ALA A 188 5.20 18.26 -9.80
N HIS A 189 4.39 18.50 -10.83
CA HIS A 189 4.61 18.02 -12.19
C HIS A 189 5.98 18.46 -12.72
N ASP A 190 6.31 19.74 -12.67
CA ASP A 190 7.59 20.25 -13.18
C ASP A 190 8.79 19.59 -12.48
N ARG A 191 8.67 19.32 -11.18
CA ARG A 191 9.70 18.57 -10.43
C ARG A 191 9.79 17.11 -10.89
N MET A 192 8.67 16.44 -11.15
CA MET A 192 8.66 15.07 -11.69
C MET A 192 9.31 15.01 -13.07
N VAL A 193 9.01 15.98 -13.95
CA VAL A 193 9.63 16.13 -15.28
C VAL A 193 11.15 16.26 -15.17
N LEU A 194 11.65 17.05 -14.20
CA LEU A 194 13.09 17.17 -13.94
C LEU A 194 13.71 15.84 -13.52
N VAL A 195 13.06 15.08 -12.62
CA VAL A 195 13.54 13.75 -12.23
C VAL A 195 13.68 12.86 -13.46
N PHE A 196 12.67 12.79 -14.34
CA PHE A 196 12.77 12.02 -15.57
C PHE A 196 13.96 12.47 -16.45
N LYS A 197 14.19 13.77 -16.58
CA LYS A 197 15.34 14.32 -17.34
C LYS A 197 16.69 13.94 -16.72
N GLU A 198 16.81 13.87 -15.40
CA GLU A 198 18.02 13.40 -14.70
C GLU A 198 18.35 11.94 -15.03
N TYR A 199 17.32 11.12 -15.28
CA TYR A 199 17.47 9.75 -15.78
C TYR A 199 17.69 9.65 -17.30
N GLY A 200 17.85 10.79 -18.00
CA GLY A 200 18.05 10.84 -19.45
C GLY A 200 16.78 10.57 -20.27
N LEU A 201 15.61 10.71 -19.66
CA LEU A 201 14.31 10.54 -20.32
C LEU A 201 13.73 11.91 -20.74
N PRO A 202 12.76 11.96 -21.68
CA PRO A 202 12.21 13.21 -22.20
C PRO A 202 11.58 14.14 -21.16
N GLY A 203 11.03 13.57 -20.08
CA GLY A 203 10.31 14.29 -19.03
C GLY A 203 8.79 14.29 -19.22
N GLU A 204 8.35 14.41 -20.48
CA GLU A 204 6.95 14.38 -20.93
C GLU A 204 6.88 13.60 -22.26
N GLU A 205 5.72 13.05 -22.61
CA GLU A 205 5.44 12.42 -23.91
C GLU A 205 4.92 13.41 -24.96
#